data_AF-A0AAW0WAB6-F1
#
_entry.id   AF-A0AAW0WAB6-F1
#
_cell.length_a   1.000
_cell.length_b   1.000
_cell.length_c   1.000
_cell.angle_alpha   90.00
_cell.angle_beta   90.00
_cell.angle_gamma   90.00
#
_symmetry.space_group_name_H-M   'P 1'
#
loop_
_entity.id
_entity.type
_entity.pdbx_description
1 polymer ?
#
loop_
_entity_poly.entity_id
_entity_poly.type
_entity_poly.pdbx_seq_one_letter_code
_entity_poly.pdbx_strand_id
1 'polypeptide(L)'
;MHPFLVRQQLKYRIVVVEQAEGVAFNRAKLFNIGFVETLKLSKADCFIFHDVDLLPQNDYNIYACTHHPRHMYSAVDTLRYHLPYRRLFGGAVAMQQVHFKKVNGFSNKFYGWGAEDDDMYNRIEQVGLSVIRFDPRVASYVMLSHSSVWRTEGRLEKLQDNKDDSEDGLSSLSYHVLDKKERSLYTWFLVSC
;
A
#
# COMPACT_ATOMS: atom_id res chain seq x y z
N MET A 1 -4.68 15.53 3.02
CA MET A 1 -5.38 14.61 2.07
C MET A 1 -6.82 15.02 1.74
N HIS A 2 -7.73 15.27 2.69
CA HIS A 2 -9.15 15.52 2.36
C HIS A 2 -9.42 16.59 1.28
N PRO A 3 -8.87 17.82 1.35
CA PRO A 3 -9.14 18.82 0.31
C PRO A 3 -8.68 18.37 -1.07
N PHE A 4 -7.55 17.68 -1.14
CA PHE A 4 -6.99 17.11 -2.37
C PHE A 4 -7.94 16.08 -2.99
N LEU A 5 -8.44 15.12 -2.21
CA LEU A 5 -9.37 14.08 -2.68
C LEU A 5 -10.74 14.65 -3.08
N VAL A 6 -11.22 15.68 -2.36
CA VAL A 6 -12.48 16.37 -2.68
C VAL A 6 -12.39 17.11 -4.01
N ARG A 7 -11.27 17.79 -4.31
CA ARG A 7 -11.05 18.46 -5.60
C ARG A 7 -11.07 17.49 -6.78
N GLN A 8 -10.72 16.22 -6.56
CA GLN A 8 -10.79 15.16 -7.55
C GLN A 8 -12.19 14.56 -7.72
N GLN A 9 -13.20 15.06 -6.98
CA GLN A 9 -14.60 14.63 -7.04
C GLN A 9 -14.78 13.12 -6.80
N LEU A 10 -13.92 12.55 -5.94
CA LEU A 10 -13.95 11.12 -5.62
C LEU A 10 -14.98 10.82 -4.54
N LYS A 11 -15.67 9.69 -4.68
CA LYS A 11 -16.33 9.03 -3.56
C LYS A 11 -15.29 8.16 -2.86
N TYR A 12 -14.81 8.61 -1.71
CA TYR A 12 -13.74 7.93 -0.97
C TYR A 12 -14.09 7.75 0.51
N ARG A 13 -13.35 6.85 1.15
CA ARG A 13 -13.29 6.69 2.61
C ARG A 13 -11.82 6.50 2.98
N ILE A 14 -11.36 7.22 3.99
CA ILE A 14 -10.03 7.00 4.58
C ILE A 14 -10.19 5.94 5.66
N VAL A 15 -9.39 4.88 5.56
CA VAL A 15 -9.31 3.81 6.56
C VAL A 15 -7.88 3.78 7.11
N VAL A 16 -7.77 3.87 8.43
CA VAL A 16 -6.50 3.76 9.15
C VAL A 16 -6.53 2.44 9.91
N VAL A 17 -5.55 1.58 9.62
CA VAL A 17 -5.35 0.30 10.31
C VAL A 17 -4.12 0.43 11.18
N GLU A 18 -4.33 0.43 12.48
CA GLU A 18 -3.30 0.55 13.50
C GLU A 18 -2.96 -0.81 14.08
N GLN A 19 -1.67 -1.15 14.07
CA GLN A 19 -1.18 -2.38 14.66
C GLN A 19 -1.01 -2.21 16.17
N ALA A 20 -1.59 -3.11 16.95
CA ALA A 20 -1.33 -3.19 18.38
C ALA A 20 0.14 -3.57 18.66
N GLU A 21 0.64 -3.16 19.81
CA GLU A 21 1.99 -3.48 20.26
C GLU A 21 2.17 -5.01 20.48
N GLY A 22 3.42 -5.47 20.44
CA GLY A 22 3.80 -6.85 20.78
C GLY A 22 4.56 -7.60 19.68
N VAL A 23 4.42 -7.18 18.42
CA VAL A 23 5.18 -7.71 17.28
C VAL A 23 5.72 -6.57 16.43
N ALA A 24 6.77 -6.85 15.64
CA ALA A 24 7.33 -5.88 14.71
C ALA A 24 6.26 -5.38 13.71
N PHE A 25 6.38 -4.14 13.26
CA PHE A 25 5.45 -3.55 12.31
C PHE A 25 5.38 -4.36 11.01
N ASN A 26 4.18 -4.67 10.53
CA ASN A 26 3.96 -5.41 9.29
C ASN A 26 3.01 -4.64 8.37
N ARG A 27 3.58 -3.72 7.60
CA ARG A 27 2.89 -2.82 6.68
C ARG A 27 1.98 -3.57 5.69
N ALA A 28 2.52 -4.60 5.06
CA ALA A 28 1.82 -5.41 4.05
C ALA A 28 0.58 -6.12 4.62
N LYS A 29 0.72 -6.74 5.80
CA LYS A 29 -0.40 -7.39 6.49
C LYS A 29 -1.49 -6.37 6.86
N LEU A 30 -1.13 -5.17 7.31
CA LEU A 30 -2.10 -4.11 7.62
C LEU A 30 -2.86 -3.63 6.38
N PHE A 31 -2.22 -3.60 5.20
CA PHE A 31 -2.92 -3.33 3.94
C PHE A 31 -3.91 -4.44 3.58
N ASN A 32 -3.57 -5.71 3.77
CA ASN A 32 -4.52 -6.81 3.60
C ASN A 32 -5.73 -6.69 4.55
N ILE A 33 -5.48 -6.36 5.82
CA ILE A 33 -6.55 -6.14 6.82
C ILE A 33 -7.43 -4.97 6.39
N GLY A 34 -6.84 -3.85 6.00
CA GLY A 34 -7.56 -2.67 5.52
C GLY A 34 -8.43 -2.96 4.31
N PHE A 35 -7.93 -3.77 3.37
CA PHE A 35 -8.70 -4.25 2.22
C PHE A 35 -9.94 -5.06 2.67
N VAL A 36 -9.75 -6.06 3.52
CA VAL A 36 -10.84 -6.93 4.00
C VAL A 36 -11.88 -6.15 4.81
N GLU A 37 -11.44 -5.31 5.76
CA GLU A 37 -12.35 -4.51 6.58
C GLU A 37 -13.13 -3.48 5.75
N THR A 38 -12.49 -2.84 4.76
CA THR A 38 -13.16 -1.89 3.88
C THR A 38 -14.28 -2.53 3.07
N LEU A 39 -14.11 -3.78 2.64
CA LEU A 39 -15.14 -4.55 1.91
C LEU A 39 -16.35 -4.89 2.79
N LYS A 40 -16.18 -4.98 4.12
CA LYS A 40 -17.31 -5.12 5.07
C LYS A 40 -18.09 -3.81 5.21
N LEU A 41 -17.43 -2.67 5.02
CA LEU A 41 -18.04 -1.34 5.18
C LEU A 41 -18.68 -0.79 3.90
N SER A 42 -18.24 -1.23 2.73
CA SER A 42 -18.66 -0.66 1.44
C SER A 42 -18.33 -1.55 0.25
N LYS A 43 -19.04 -1.34 -0.87
CA LYS A 43 -18.72 -1.91 -2.17
C LYS A 43 -17.63 -1.08 -2.86
N ALA A 44 -16.41 -1.19 -2.36
CA ALA A 44 -15.25 -0.50 -2.94
C ALA A 44 -14.59 -1.35 -4.02
N ASP A 45 -14.42 -0.78 -5.22
CA ASP A 45 -13.81 -1.44 -6.37
C ASP A 45 -12.35 -1.01 -6.61
N CYS A 46 -11.91 0.07 -5.94
CA CYS A 46 -10.58 0.64 -6.04
C CYS A 46 -9.98 0.87 -4.67
N PHE A 47 -8.72 0.47 -4.50
CA PHE A 47 -7.97 0.58 -3.26
C PHE A 47 -6.69 1.36 -3.51
N ILE A 48 -6.46 2.36 -2.66
CA ILE A 48 -5.21 3.10 -2.59
C ILE A 48 -4.52 2.71 -1.29
N PHE A 49 -3.38 2.04 -1.39
CA PHE A 49 -2.52 1.69 -0.26
C PHE A 49 -1.45 2.75 -0.14
N HIS A 50 -1.32 3.37 1.03
CA HIS A 50 -0.68 4.68 1.13
C HIS A 50 0.05 4.85 2.46
N ASP A 51 1.34 5.20 2.38
CA ASP A 51 2.12 5.56 3.57
C ASP A 51 1.69 6.91 4.13
N VAL A 52 1.58 7.02 5.45
CA VAL A 52 0.98 8.19 6.12
C VAL A 52 1.83 9.47 6.00
N ASP A 53 3.12 9.31 5.72
CA ASP A 53 4.11 10.37 5.59
C ASP A 53 4.26 10.89 4.16
N LEU A 54 3.50 10.39 3.19
CA LEU A 54 3.55 10.85 1.81
C LEU A 54 2.43 11.82 1.49
N LEU A 55 2.75 12.95 0.86
CA LEU A 55 1.76 13.94 0.41
C LEU A 55 1.94 14.24 -1.08
N PRO A 56 0.89 14.06 -1.92
CA PRO A 56 0.97 14.38 -3.34
C PRO A 56 1.07 15.90 -3.55
N GLN A 57 1.91 16.32 -4.48
CA GLN A 57 2.11 17.75 -4.79
C GLN A 57 1.22 18.27 -5.92
N ASN A 58 0.66 17.37 -6.73
CA ASN A 58 -0.04 17.73 -7.96
C ASN A 58 -1.43 17.09 -8.00
N ASP A 59 -2.48 17.93 -8.10
CA ASP A 59 -3.88 17.49 -8.13
C ASP A 59 -4.21 16.59 -9.34
N TYR A 60 -3.41 16.64 -10.42
CA TYR A 60 -3.54 15.73 -11.57
C TYR A 60 -3.08 14.30 -11.27
N ASN A 61 -2.43 14.06 -10.12
CA ASN A 61 -2.19 12.72 -9.61
C ASN A 61 -3.51 12.15 -9.05
N ILE A 62 -4.40 11.68 -9.94
CA ILE A 62 -5.74 11.23 -9.53
C ILE A 62 -5.65 10.00 -8.63
N TYR A 63 -6.33 10.01 -7.48
CA TYR A 63 -6.40 8.89 -6.52
C TYR A 63 -7.50 7.89 -6.91
N ALA A 64 -7.38 7.38 -8.13
CA ALA A 64 -8.24 6.37 -8.69
C ALA A 64 -7.42 5.26 -9.34
N CYS A 65 -8.06 4.11 -9.52
CA CYS A 65 -7.46 2.95 -10.14
C CYS A 65 -7.54 3.04 -11.66
N THR A 66 -6.62 2.35 -12.32
CA THR A 66 -6.64 2.18 -13.77
C THR A 66 -6.86 0.70 -14.11
N HIS A 67 -6.84 0.35 -15.40
CA HIS A 67 -6.85 -1.04 -15.86
C HIS A 67 -5.62 -1.85 -15.42
N HIS A 68 -4.56 -1.19 -14.96
CA HIS A 68 -3.35 -1.81 -14.45
C HIS A 68 -3.06 -1.33 -13.01
N PRO A 69 -2.42 -2.17 -12.17
CA PRO A 69 -1.84 -1.70 -10.91
C PRO A 69 -0.95 -0.49 -11.15
N ARG A 70 -1.14 0.57 -10.36
CA ARG A 70 -0.46 1.85 -10.57
C ARG A 70 0.42 2.18 -9.38
N HIS A 71 1.69 2.40 -9.64
CA HIS A 71 2.60 3.00 -8.68
C HIS A 71 2.44 4.52 -8.75
N MET A 72 1.86 5.10 -7.70
CA MET A 72 1.52 6.53 -7.67
C MET A 72 2.72 7.37 -7.23
N TYR A 73 3.61 6.80 -6.42
CA TYR A 73 4.78 7.41 -5.81
C TYR A 73 6.04 7.33 -6.71
N SER A 74 5.99 7.81 -7.96
CA SER A 74 7.14 7.65 -8.88
C SER A 74 8.24 8.71 -8.73
N ALA A 75 7.96 9.84 -8.06
CA ALA A 75 8.92 10.91 -7.80
C ALA A 75 8.71 11.51 -6.40
N VAL A 76 9.74 11.57 -5.57
CA VAL A 76 9.68 12.13 -4.21
C VAL A 76 10.87 13.04 -3.93
N ASP A 77 10.65 14.08 -3.14
CA ASP A 77 11.66 15.06 -2.76
C ASP A 77 12.91 14.45 -2.11
N THR A 78 12.75 13.50 -1.19
CA THR A 78 13.85 12.80 -0.50
C THR A 78 14.74 11.97 -1.43
N LEU A 79 14.21 11.58 -2.59
CA LEU A 79 14.94 10.88 -3.66
C LEU A 79 15.22 11.79 -4.86
N ARG A 80 15.18 13.12 -4.64
CA ARG A 80 15.41 14.15 -5.67
C ARG A 80 14.53 13.97 -6.90
N TYR A 81 13.30 13.49 -6.72
CA TYR A 81 12.33 13.21 -7.76
C TYR A 81 12.76 12.15 -8.79
N HIS A 82 13.68 11.24 -8.43
CA HIS A 82 14.11 10.13 -9.26
C HIS A 82 13.57 8.80 -8.74
N LEU A 83 13.14 7.93 -9.66
CA LEU A 83 12.77 6.56 -9.33
C LEU A 83 14.03 5.73 -9.06
N PRO A 84 14.23 5.16 -7.86
CA PRO A 84 15.45 4.42 -7.52
C PRO A 84 15.73 3.22 -8.42
N TYR A 85 14.70 2.46 -8.76
CA TYR A 85 14.77 1.31 -9.65
C TYR A 85 13.39 0.98 -10.22
N ARG A 86 13.36 0.32 -11.39
CA ARG A 86 12.13 0.09 -12.18
C ARG A 86 11.06 -0.74 -11.45
N ARG A 87 11.48 -1.67 -10.59
CA ARG A 87 10.59 -2.61 -9.87
C ARG A 87 9.98 -2.05 -8.58
N LEU A 88 10.33 -0.83 -8.17
CA LEU A 88 9.81 -0.24 -6.93
C LEU A 88 8.28 -0.11 -6.98
N PHE A 89 7.59 -0.69 -5.99
CA PHE A 89 6.13 -0.62 -5.85
C PHE A 89 5.71 -0.22 -4.41
N GLY A 90 6.48 0.68 -3.80
CA GLY A 90 6.28 1.17 -2.44
C GLY A 90 5.54 2.51 -2.35
N GLY A 91 5.49 3.10 -1.16
CA GLY A 91 4.91 4.43 -0.94
C GLY A 91 3.40 4.46 -1.07
N ALA A 92 2.92 4.87 -2.24
CA ALA A 92 1.51 4.93 -2.59
C ALA A 92 1.22 4.16 -3.88
N VAL A 93 0.27 3.22 -3.82
CA VAL A 93 -0.12 2.37 -4.95
C VAL A 93 -1.63 2.24 -5.07
N ALA A 94 -2.13 2.18 -6.31
CA ALA A 94 -3.54 1.99 -6.61
C ALA A 94 -3.78 0.64 -7.30
N MET A 95 -4.74 -0.12 -6.79
CA MET A 95 -5.13 -1.42 -7.34
C MET A 95 -6.65 -1.58 -7.33
N GLN A 96 -7.20 -2.07 -8.44
CA GLN A 96 -8.60 -2.51 -8.46
C GLN A 96 -8.76 -3.73 -7.55
N GLN A 97 -9.96 -3.87 -6.98
CA GLN A 97 -10.32 -5.02 -6.15
C GLN A 97 -10.02 -6.35 -6.85
N VAL A 98 -10.32 -6.43 -8.16
CA VAL A 98 -10.08 -7.62 -8.97
C VAL A 98 -8.60 -7.94 -9.10
N HIS A 99 -7.72 -6.95 -9.27
CA HIS A 99 -6.28 -7.16 -9.35
C HIS A 99 -5.71 -7.57 -7.99
N PHE A 100 -6.15 -6.92 -6.92
CA PHE A 100 -5.69 -7.21 -5.56
C PHE A 100 -6.05 -8.65 -5.14
N LYS A 101 -7.28 -9.10 -5.45
CA LYS A 101 -7.67 -10.50 -5.26
C LYS A 101 -6.89 -11.46 -6.15
N LYS A 102 -6.63 -11.09 -7.41
CA LYS A 102 -5.90 -11.95 -8.36
C LYS A 102 -4.48 -12.29 -7.88
N VAL A 103 -3.80 -11.35 -7.21
CA VAL A 103 -2.45 -11.54 -6.66
C VAL A 103 -2.44 -12.13 -5.24
N ASN A 104 -3.61 -12.50 -4.71
CA ASN A 104 -3.79 -12.91 -3.31
C ASN A 104 -3.34 -11.84 -2.29
N GLY A 105 -3.48 -10.54 -2.61
CA GLY A 105 -3.03 -9.45 -1.75
C GLY A 105 -1.51 -9.39 -1.54
N PHE A 106 -1.08 -8.67 -0.50
CA PHE A 106 0.33 -8.62 -0.09
C PHE A 106 0.71 -9.87 0.71
N SER A 107 2.00 -10.20 0.79
CA SER A 107 2.49 -11.22 1.74
C SER A 107 2.26 -10.80 3.20
N ASN A 108 1.89 -11.75 4.07
CA ASN A 108 1.73 -11.50 5.51
C ASN A 108 3.02 -11.70 6.31
N LYS A 109 4.13 -12.09 5.67
CA LYS A 109 5.36 -12.55 6.34
C LYS A 109 6.42 -11.47 6.52
N PHE A 110 6.27 -10.31 5.88
CA PHE A 110 7.23 -9.21 5.96
C PHE A 110 7.05 -8.39 7.25
N TYR A 111 7.52 -8.95 8.36
CA TYR A 111 7.68 -8.22 9.63
C TYR A 111 8.96 -7.38 9.61
N GLY A 112 8.85 -6.14 10.09
CA GLY A 112 9.90 -5.13 10.02
C GLY A 112 9.94 -4.43 8.65
N TRP A 113 11.03 -3.70 8.40
CA TRP A 113 11.15 -2.90 7.17
C TRP A 113 11.58 -3.76 5.96
N GLY A 114 10.96 -3.46 4.81
CA GLY A 114 11.47 -3.75 3.47
C GLY A 114 11.08 -5.09 2.84
N ALA A 115 11.11 -5.06 1.50
CA ALA A 115 10.91 -6.13 0.51
C ALA A 115 9.47 -6.59 0.27
N GLU A 116 8.52 -6.14 1.08
CA GLU A 116 7.09 -6.41 0.84
C GLU A 116 6.57 -5.72 -0.43
N ASP A 117 7.16 -4.58 -0.77
CA ASP A 117 6.87 -3.82 -2.00
C ASP A 117 7.40 -4.52 -3.26
N ASP A 118 8.62 -5.04 -3.20
CA ASP A 118 9.22 -5.87 -4.25
C ASP A 118 8.46 -7.19 -4.44
N ASP A 119 8.05 -7.84 -3.35
CA ASP A 119 7.24 -9.06 -3.40
C ASP A 119 5.91 -8.82 -4.14
N MET A 120 5.19 -7.73 -3.78
CA MET A 120 3.98 -7.35 -4.50
C MET A 120 4.24 -7.07 -5.99
N TYR A 121 5.34 -6.40 -6.33
CA TYR A 121 5.70 -6.19 -7.74
C TYR A 121 5.87 -7.53 -8.48
N ASN A 122 6.56 -8.50 -7.88
CA ASN A 122 6.73 -9.84 -8.45
C ASN A 122 5.40 -10.56 -8.63
N ARG A 123 4.51 -10.53 -7.62
CA ARG A 123 3.17 -11.13 -7.68
C ARG A 123 2.33 -10.56 -8.81
N ILE A 124 2.42 -9.24 -9.04
CA ILE A 124 1.75 -8.57 -10.17
C ILE A 124 2.26 -9.10 -11.52
N GLU A 125 3.58 -9.21 -11.69
CA GLU A 125 4.16 -9.74 -12.94
C GLU A 125 3.80 -11.22 -13.16
N GLN A 126 3.79 -12.03 -12.11
CA GLN A 126 3.47 -13.47 -12.16
C GLN A 126 2.05 -13.74 -12.68
N VAL A 127 1.08 -12.88 -12.35
CA VAL A 127 -0.31 -13.01 -12.84
C VAL A 127 -0.54 -12.33 -14.20
N GLY A 128 0.54 -11.95 -14.89
CA GLY A 128 0.50 -11.33 -16.22
C GLY A 128 0.00 -9.88 -16.23
N LEU A 129 0.01 -9.19 -15.08
CA LEU A 129 -0.28 -7.77 -15.00
C LEU A 129 1.03 -6.97 -15.08
N SER A 130 0.91 -5.70 -15.48
CA SER A 130 2.03 -4.77 -15.55
C SER A 130 1.76 -3.58 -14.63
N VAL A 131 2.82 -3.06 -14.01
CA VAL A 131 2.75 -1.82 -13.23
C VAL A 131 2.89 -0.63 -14.15
N ILE A 132 1.98 0.34 -14.02
CA ILE A 132 2.06 1.62 -14.72
C ILE A 132 2.42 2.77 -13.75
N ARG A 133 2.97 3.84 -14.32
CA ARG A 133 3.29 5.10 -13.63
C ARG A 133 2.84 6.25 -14.51
N PHE A 134 2.39 7.34 -13.88
CA PHE A 134 2.17 8.59 -14.60
C PHE A 134 3.50 9.35 -14.74
N ASP A 135 3.46 10.41 -15.54
CA ASP A 135 4.59 11.32 -15.70
C ASP A 135 5.12 11.76 -14.32
N PRO A 136 6.44 11.73 -14.06
CA PRO A 136 7.01 12.11 -12.78
C PRO A 136 6.62 13.52 -12.29
N ARG A 137 6.31 14.45 -13.20
CA ARG A 137 5.84 15.81 -12.85
C ARG A 137 4.41 15.83 -12.30
N VAL A 138 3.65 14.79 -12.61
CA VAL A 138 2.30 14.55 -12.07
C VAL A 138 2.40 13.70 -10.81
N ALA A 139 3.16 12.61 -10.86
CA ALA A 139 3.28 11.63 -9.77
C ALA A 139 4.33 12.02 -8.72
N SER A 140 4.40 13.32 -8.38
CA SER A 140 5.36 13.86 -7.42
C SER A 140 4.79 13.99 -6.00
N TYR A 141 5.64 13.72 -5.01
CA TYR A 141 5.31 13.68 -3.59
C TYR A 141 6.35 14.43 -2.74
N VAL A 142 5.90 14.90 -1.58
CA VAL A 142 6.75 15.27 -0.44
C VAL A 142 6.64 14.19 0.62
N MET A 143 7.77 13.80 1.20
CA MET A 143 7.82 12.94 2.38
C MET A 143 7.94 13.80 3.65
N LEU A 144 7.04 13.58 4.61
CA LEU A 144 7.10 14.20 5.93
C LEU A 144 8.35 13.70 6.66
N SER A 145 9.08 14.62 7.29
CA SER A 145 10.33 14.27 7.98
C SER A 145 10.09 13.30 9.12
N HIS A 146 10.82 12.18 9.11
CA HIS A 146 10.84 11.20 10.19
C HIS A 146 12.26 10.66 10.37
N SER A 147 12.55 10.03 11.51
CA SER A 147 13.81 9.33 11.71
C SER A 147 13.91 8.19 10.70
N SER A 148 14.91 8.24 9.83
CA SER A 148 15.11 7.24 8.79
C SER A 148 15.68 5.96 9.39
N VAL A 149 14.93 4.86 9.32
CA VAL A 149 15.46 3.51 9.57
C VAL A 149 16.01 3.00 8.24
N TRP A 150 17.27 3.34 7.94
CA TRP A 150 17.91 2.87 6.73
C TRP A 150 18.33 1.41 6.88
N ARG A 151 17.89 0.60 5.92
CA ARG A 151 18.34 -0.77 5.62
C ARG A 151 17.96 -1.81 6.67
N THR A 152 17.28 -2.84 6.17
CA THR A 152 17.16 -4.12 6.87
C THR A 152 18.15 -5.07 6.21
N GLU A 153 18.99 -5.70 7.03
CA GLU A 153 19.79 -6.85 6.59
C GLU A 153 18.85 -7.95 6.07
N GLY A 154 19.30 -8.74 5.10
CA GLY A 154 18.52 -9.86 4.57
C GLY A 154 17.37 -9.51 3.61
N ARG A 155 17.31 -8.32 2.99
CA ARG A 155 16.28 -8.01 1.97
C ARG A 155 16.18 -9.09 0.89
N LEU A 156 17.32 -9.55 0.37
CA LEU A 156 17.36 -10.59 -0.67
C LEU A 156 16.91 -11.95 -0.14
N GLU A 157 17.29 -12.31 1.09
CA GLU A 157 16.88 -13.55 1.76
C GLU A 157 15.36 -13.56 1.95
N LYS A 158 14.78 -12.48 2.49
CA LYS A 158 13.33 -12.34 2.65
C LYS A 158 12.58 -12.49 1.32
N LEU A 159 13.11 -11.94 0.23
CA LEU A 159 12.51 -12.09 -1.09
C LEU A 159 12.64 -13.51 -1.64
N GLN A 160 13.76 -14.19 -1.36
CA GLN A 160 13.95 -15.59 -1.76
C GLN A 160 13.04 -16.54 -0.98
N ASP A 161 12.90 -16.33 0.32
CA ASP A 161 12.08 -17.16 1.21
C ASP A 161 10.58 -17.05 0.91
N ASN A 162 10.13 -15.90 0.40
CA ASN A 162 8.73 -15.67 0.02
C ASN A 162 8.47 -15.86 -1.48
N LYS A 163 9.50 -16.24 -2.25
CA LYS A 163 9.36 -16.41 -3.69
C LYS A 163 8.37 -17.55 -3.98
N ASP A 164 7.39 -17.26 -4.82
CA ASP A 164 6.39 -18.22 -5.30
C ASP A 164 5.48 -18.80 -4.19
N ASP A 165 5.40 -18.15 -3.03
CA ASP A 165 4.46 -18.54 -1.97
C ASP A 165 3.03 -18.06 -2.28
N SER A 166 2.32 -18.87 -3.06
CA SER A 166 0.91 -18.63 -3.43
C SER A 166 -0.06 -18.76 -2.27
N GLU A 167 0.31 -19.50 -1.22
CA GLU A 167 -0.54 -19.74 -0.06
C GLU A 167 -0.53 -18.56 0.90
N ASP A 168 0.55 -17.78 0.91
CA ASP A 168 0.64 -16.54 1.70
C ASP A 168 -0.05 -15.35 1.01
N GLY A 169 -0.98 -14.72 1.74
CA GLY A 169 -1.73 -13.57 1.25
C GLY A 169 -3.08 -13.39 1.93
N LEU A 170 -4.09 -12.97 1.17
CA LEU A 170 -5.47 -12.87 1.65
C LEU A 170 -6.02 -14.22 2.13
N SER A 171 -5.63 -15.32 1.48
CA SER A 171 -6.02 -16.68 1.86
C SER A 171 -5.51 -17.11 3.23
N SER A 172 -4.34 -16.64 3.65
CA SER A 172 -3.70 -16.98 4.94
C SER A 172 -3.85 -15.88 6.00
N LEU A 173 -4.60 -14.81 5.70
CA LEU A 173 -4.70 -13.64 6.55
C LEU A 173 -5.38 -13.96 7.90
N SER A 174 -4.63 -13.85 8.98
CA SER A 174 -5.11 -14.03 10.36
C SER A 174 -4.82 -12.79 11.21
N TYR A 175 -5.84 -12.30 11.93
CA TYR A 175 -5.79 -11.13 12.81
C TYR A 175 -7.05 -11.06 13.68
N HIS A 176 -7.04 -10.20 14.70
CA HIS A 176 -8.23 -9.81 15.45
C HIS A 176 -8.41 -8.29 15.44
N VAL A 177 -9.65 -7.83 15.27
CA VAL A 177 -10.01 -6.42 15.49
C VAL A 177 -10.25 -6.22 16.98
N LEU A 178 -9.41 -5.41 17.61
CA LEU A 178 -9.49 -5.09 19.04
C LEU A 178 -10.44 -3.92 19.29
N ASP A 179 -10.45 -2.93 18.40
CA ASP A 179 -11.33 -1.77 18.47
C ASP A 179 -11.62 -1.23 17.06
N LYS A 180 -12.80 -0.59 16.90
CA LYS A 180 -13.22 0.09 15.67
C LYS A 180 -13.89 1.40 16.05
N LYS A 181 -13.42 2.51 15.47
CA LYS A 181 -14.03 3.84 15.64
C LYS A 181 -14.31 4.50 14.31
N GLU A 182 -15.57 4.89 14.09
CA GLU A 182 -15.95 5.76 12.98
C GLU A 182 -15.80 7.21 13.43
N ARG A 183 -14.83 7.92 12.84
CA ARG A 183 -14.59 9.34 13.10
C ARG A 183 -15.06 10.16 11.90
N SER A 184 -15.18 11.48 12.11
CA SER A 184 -15.65 12.41 11.07
C SER A 184 -14.78 12.42 9.81
N LEU A 185 -13.48 12.15 9.96
CA LEU A 185 -12.50 12.22 8.86
C LEU A 185 -11.99 10.85 8.40
N TYR A 186 -12.07 9.81 9.22
CA TYR A 186 -11.57 8.49 8.88
C TYR A 186 -12.24 7.40 9.70
N THR A 187 -12.20 6.17 9.21
CA THR A 187 -12.51 4.98 10.00
C THR A 187 -11.22 4.39 10.52
N TRP A 188 -11.18 4.08 11.81
CA TRP A 188 -10.00 3.56 12.50
C TRP A 188 -10.25 2.16 12.99
N PHE A 189 -9.27 1.28 12.77
CA PHE A 189 -9.23 -0.08 13.28
C PHE A 189 -7.95 -0.27 14.08
N LEU A 190 -8.07 -0.76 15.32
CA LEU A 190 -6.95 -1.29 16.09
C LEU A 190 -6.96 -2.81 15.95
N VAL A 191 -5.84 -3.39 15.54
CA VAL A 191 -5.77 -4.83 15.24
C VAL A 191 -4.56 -5.51 15.88
N SER A 192 -4.73 -6.74 16.32
CA SER A 192 -3.62 -7.63 16.68
C SER A 192 -3.30 -8.56 15.52
N CYS A 193 -2.04 -8.59 15.13
CA CYS A 193 -1.50 -9.36 14.00
C CYS A 193 -0.78 -10.63 14.45
#